data_AF-A0A1W9IVR7-F1
#
_entry.id   AF-A0A1W9IVR7-F1
#
_cell.length_a   1.000
_cell.length_b   1.000
_cell.length_c   1.000
_cell.angle_alpha   90.00
_cell.angle_beta   90.00
_cell.angle_gamma   90.00
#
_symmetry.space_group_name_H-M   'P 1'
#
loop_
_entity.id
_entity.type
_entity.pdbx_description
1 polymer ?
#
loop_
_entity_poly.entity_id
_entity_poly.type
_entity_poly.pdbx_seq_one_letter_code
_entity_poly.pdbx_strand_id
1 'polypeptide(L)'
;MAESDAAHQAPAFPVTFSSFVISLGSSSLMLMGEKLDPQQQAVPVNLPQAKEIIDLLSVLEEKTKGNLTSEEQTVLRDMLYALRMKYVSLSSGK
;
A
#
# COMPACT_ATOMS: atom_id res chain seq x y z
N MET A 1 -40.09 -1.81 -8.31
CA MET A 1 -38.84 -2.15 -9.02
C MET A 1 -38.08 -0.86 -9.24
N ALA A 2 -36.77 -0.87 -8.94
CA ALA A 2 -35.71 0.05 -9.35
C ALA A 2 -35.83 1.52 -8.87
N GLU A 3 -34.85 2.18 -8.24
CA GLU A 3 -33.43 1.91 -7.97
C GLU A 3 -33.03 2.72 -6.73
N SER A 4 -32.42 2.08 -5.74
CA SER A 4 -31.62 2.73 -4.70
C SER A 4 -30.18 2.62 -5.14
N ASP A 5 -29.61 3.68 -5.68
CA ASP A 5 -28.16 3.78 -5.87
C ASP A 5 -27.66 5.13 -5.36
N ALA A 6 -27.74 5.27 -4.03
CA ALA A 6 -27.02 6.30 -3.31
C ALA A 6 -25.61 5.78 -3.02
N ALA A 7 -24.62 6.61 -3.35
CA ALA A 7 -23.22 6.57 -2.95
C ALA A 7 -22.29 5.67 -3.77
N HIS A 8 -21.62 6.27 -4.77
CA HIS A 8 -20.18 6.11 -5.03
C HIS A 8 -19.63 7.41 -5.68
N GLN A 9 -19.80 8.55 -5.01
CA GLN A 9 -18.94 9.71 -5.28
C GLN A 9 -17.60 9.44 -4.59
N ALA A 10 -16.63 8.90 -5.34
CA ALA A 10 -15.23 8.89 -4.90
C ALA A 10 -14.82 10.35 -4.61
N PRO A 11 -14.08 10.62 -3.51
CA PRO A 11 -13.86 11.99 -3.08
C PRO A 11 -13.05 12.77 -4.13
N ALA A 12 -13.47 14.02 -4.35
CA ALA A 12 -12.87 14.99 -5.27
C ALA A 12 -11.52 15.57 -4.77
N PHE A 13 -10.71 14.77 -4.05
CA PHE A 13 -9.39 15.18 -3.59
C PHE A 13 -8.32 14.66 -4.56
N PRO A 14 -7.37 15.50 -5.00
CA PRO A 14 -6.27 15.05 -5.84
C PRO A 14 -5.42 14.02 -5.08
N VAL A 15 -5.05 12.95 -5.77
CA VAL A 15 -4.11 11.95 -5.25
C VAL A 15 -2.76 12.65 -5.04
N THR A 16 -2.23 12.59 -3.82
CA THR A 16 -0.89 13.07 -3.48
C THR A 16 0.11 11.92 -3.55
N PHE A 17 1.41 12.23 -3.62
CA PHE A 17 2.43 11.19 -3.58
C PHE A 17 2.32 10.34 -2.31
N SER A 18 2.14 11.00 -1.15
CA SER A 18 1.97 10.30 0.13
C SER A 18 0.73 9.39 0.13
N SER A 19 -0.42 9.85 -0.39
CA SER A 19 -1.61 9.00 -0.43
C SER A 19 -1.42 7.81 -1.39
N PHE A 20 -0.72 8.01 -2.51
CA PHE A 20 -0.37 6.93 -3.43
C PHE A 20 0.54 5.87 -2.79
N VAL A 21 1.60 6.29 -2.09
CA VAL A 21 2.50 5.38 -1.36
C VAL A 21 1.73 4.60 -0.29
N ILE A 22 0.86 5.28 0.46
CA ILE A 22 0.02 4.65 1.48
C ILE A 22 -0.91 3.62 0.84
N SER A 23 -1.59 3.95 -0.26
CA SER A 23 -2.46 3.00 -0.97
C SER A 23 -1.72 1.73 -1.42
N LEU A 24 -0.53 1.88 -2.02
CA LEU A 24 0.30 0.72 -2.40
C LEU A 24 0.73 -0.09 -1.18
N GLY A 25 1.17 0.57 -0.11
CA GLY A 25 1.56 -0.09 1.13
C GLY A 25 0.41 -0.87 1.76
N SER A 26 -0.79 -0.29 1.81
CA SER A 26 -2.00 -0.95 2.25
C SER A 26 -2.32 -2.19 1.40
N SER A 27 -2.24 -2.11 0.08
CA SER A 27 -2.40 -3.27 -0.80
C SER A 27 -1.38 -4.37 -0.49
N SER A 28 -0.12 -4.02 -0.29
CA SER A 28 0.92 -4.98 0.07
C SER A 28 0.66 -5.65 1.42
N LEU A 29 0.18 -4.91 2.42
CA LEU A 29 -0.17 -5.45 3.74
C LEU A 29 -1.36 -6.41 3.64
N MET A 30 -2.40 -6.07 2.87
CA MET A 30 -3.55 -6.96 2.66
C MET A 30 -3.13 -8.28 2.00
N LEU A 31 -2.22 -8.23 1.03
CA LEU A 31 -1.65 -9.42 0.39
C LEU A 31 -0.75 -10.23 1.35
N MET A 32 -0.29 -9.64 2.44
CA MET A 32 0.38 -10.34 3.54
C MET A 32 -0.58 -10.87 4.61
N GLY A 33 -1.90 -10.68 4.44
CA GLY A 33 -2.93 -11.17 5.35
C GLY A 33 -3.37 -10.15 6.41
N GLU A 34 -2.92 -8.90 6.33
CA GLU A 34 -3.42 -7.85 7.21
C GLU A 34 -4.85 -7.45 6.89
N LYS A 35 -5.64 -7.19 7.94
CA LYS A 35 -6.97 -6.61 7.82
C LYS A 35 -6.90 -5.14 8.23
N LEU A 36 -7.08 -4.27 7.25
CA LEU A 36 -7.01 -2.81 7.46
C LEU A 36 -8.37 -2.21 7.82
N ASP A 37 -9.46 -2.88 7.46
CA ASP A 37 -10.82 -2.53 7.85
C ASP A 37 -11.54 -3.79 8.37
N PRO A 38 -12.23 -3.73 9.52
CA PRO A 38 -13.08 -4.81 10.02
C PRO A 38 -14.12 -5.33 9.01
N GLN A 39 -14.60 -4.49 8.09
CA GLN A 39 -15.60 -4.81 7.08
C GLN A 39 -14.99 -5.29 5.76
N GLN A 40 -13.66 -5.32 5.65
CA GLN A 40 -12.97 -5.72 4.43
C GLN A 40 -13.20 -7.20 4.12
N GLN A 41 -13.44 -7.52 2.84
CA GLN A 41 -13.40 -8.90 2.39
C GLN A 41 -11.99 -9.48 2.57
N ALA A 42 -11.94 -10.76 2.90
CA ALA A 42 -10.68 -11.47 3.07
C ALA A 42 -9.94 -11.51 1.72
N VAL A 43 -8.76 -10.87 1.68
CA VAL A 43 -7.85 -10.96 0.54
C VAL A 43 -6.98 -12.21 0.73
N PRO A 44 -6.90 -13.12 -0.26
CA PRO A 44 -5.99 -14.26 -0.18
C PRO A 44 -4.55 -13.81 -0.02
N VAL A 45 -3.82 -14.43 0.91
CA VAL A 45 -2.40 -14.13 1.12
C VAL A 45 -1.61 -14.51 -0.13
N ASN A 46 -0.88 -13.54 -0.67
CA ASN A 46 -0.03 -13.68 -1.85
C ASN A 46 1.27 -12.91 -1.64
N LEU A 47 2.24 -13.58 -1.00
CA LEU A 47 3.55 -12.99 -0.72
C LEU A 47 4.31 -12.58 -2.00
N PRO A 48 4.34 -13.37 -3.10
CA PRO A 48 4.95 -12.93 -4.36
C PRO A 48 4.43 -11.57 -4.84
N GLN A 49 3.11 -11.38 -4.85
CA GLN A 49 2.52 -10.11 -5.28
C GLN A 49 2.78 -8.98 -4.28
N ALA A 50 2.81 -9.26 -2.98
CA ALA A 50 3.24 -8.28 -1.98
C ALA A 50 4.69 -7.83 -2.23
N LYS A 51 5.59 -8.76 -2.60
CA LYS A 51 6.98 -8.44 -2.96
C LYS A 51 7.06 -7.53 -4.18
N GLU A 52 6.27 -7.78 -5.22
CA GLU A 52 6.23 -6.92 -6.42
C GLU A 52 5.90 -5.47 -6.07
N ILE A 53 4.97 -5.25 -5.12
CA ILE A 53 4.64 -3.90 -4.64
C ILE A 53 5.81 -3.27 -3.86
N ILE A 54 6.50 -4.03 -3.02
CA ILE A 54 7.72 -3.57 -2.32
C ILE A 54 8.80 -3.17 -3.32
N ASP A 55 9.01 -4.00 -4.35
CA ASP A 55 9.99 -3.73 -5.40
C ASP A 55 9.60 -2.47 -6.17
N LEU A 56 8.32 -2.27 -6.50
CA LEU A 56 7.81 -1.06 -7.14
C LEU A 56 8.05 0.19 -6.30
N LEU A 57 7.72 0.15 -5.00
CA LEU A 57 7.99 1.26 -4.07
C LEU A 57 9.50 1.55 -3.98
N SER A 58 10.35 0.52 -4.07
CA SER A 58 11.81 0.68 -4.09
C SER A 58 12.29 1.36 -5.37
N VAL A 59 11.69 1.03 -6.53
CA VAL A 59 11.98 1.72 -7.78
C VAL A 59 11.54 3.18 -7.71
N LEU A 60 10.38 3.47 -7.09
CA LEU A 60 9.90 4.84 -6.89
C LEU A 60 10.87 5.64 -6.02
N GLU A 61 11.39 5.07 -4.92
CA GLU A 61 12.40 5.72 -4.08
C GLU A 61 13.61 6.16 -4.89
N GLU A 62 14.17 5.27 -5.71
CA GLU A 62 15.32 5.58 -6.56
C GLU A 62 14.99 6.61 -7.65
N LYS A 63 13.84 6.48 -8.32
CA LYS A 63 13.45 7.34 -9.44
C LYS A 63 13.02 8.75 -9.02
N THR A 64 12.54 8.91 -7.79
CA THR A 64 12.04 10.20 -7.27
C THR A 64 13.05 10.92 -6.38
N LYS A 65 14.23 10.34 -6.14
CA LYS A 65 15.30 10.94 -5.35
C LYS A 65 15.63 12.36 -5.83
N GLY A 66 15.63 13.32 -4.90
CA GLY A 66 15.86 14.74 -5.19
C GLY A 66 14.62 15.52 -5.66
N ASN A 67 13.49 14.84 -5.91
CA ASN A 67 12.21 15.46 -6.27
C ASN A 67 11.14 15.35 -5.16
N LEU A 68 11.45 14.66 -4.05
CA LEU A 68 10.55 14.52 -2.91
C LEU A 68 10.77 15.62 -1.88
N THR A 69 9.67 16.07 -1.27
CA THR A 69 9.72 16.81 -0.01
C THR A 69 10.21 15.91 1.13
N SER A 70 10.66 16.51 2.24
CA SER A 70 11.11 15.76 3.43
C SER A 70 10.03 14.86 4.00
N GLU A 71 8.76 15.28 3.91
CA GLU A 71 7.61 14.50 4.37
C GLU A 71 7.37 13.28 3.47
N GLU A 72 7.30 13.48 2.15
CA GLU A 72 7.11 12.39 1.18
C GLU A 72 8.24 11.36 1.25
N GLN A 73 9.48 11.82 1.41
CA GLN A 73 10.64 10.93 1.58
C GLN A 73 10.54 10.12 2.88
N THR A 74 10.02 10.71 3.96
CA THR A 74 9.84 10.00 5.22
C THR A 74 8.74 8.95 5.10
N VAL A 75 7.59 9.32 4.53
CA VAL A 75 6.46 8.38 4.29
C VAL A 75 6.91 7.18 3.46
N LEU A 76 7.64 7.40 2.37
CA LEU A 76 8.12 6.33 1.51
C LEU A 76 9.11 5.40 2.21
N ARG A 77 10.09 5.96 2.93
CA ARG A 77 11.10 5.17 3.65
C ARG A 77 10.48 4.35 4.77
N ASP A 78 9.61 4.94 5.57
CA ASP A 78 8.96 4.27 6.70
C ASP A 78 8.04 3.15 6.21
N MET A 79 7.30 3.40 5.12
CA MET A 79 6.47 2.38 4.48
C MET A 79 7.32 1.22 3.95
N LEU A 80 8.40 1.50 3.19
CA LEU A 80 9.31 0.46 2.70
C LEU A 80 9.91 -0.36 3.83
N TYR A 81 10.34 0.28 4.90
CA TYR A 81 10.89 -0.41 6.07
C TYR A 81 9.87 -1.36 6.70
N ALA A 82 8.66 -0.86 6.99
CA ALA A 82 7.59 -1.65 7.61
C ALA A 82 7.22 -2.87 6.76
N LEU A 83 7.04 -2.68 5.44
CA LEU A 83 6.70 -3.75 4.51
C LEU A 83 7.81 -4.80 4.40
N ARG A 84 9.08 -4.38 4.30
CA ARG A 84 10.21 -5.31 4.21
C ARG A 84 10.34 -6.15 5.48
N MET A 85 10.20 -5.56 6.66
CA MET A 85 10.24 -6.29 7.93
C MET A 85 9.11 -7.30 8.04
N LYS A 86 7.89 -6.91 7.67
CA LYS A 86 6.73 -7.81 7.66
C LYS A 86 6.90 -8.95 6.65
N TYR A 87 7.37 -8.64 5.45
CA TYR A 87 7.62 -9.63 4.42
C TYR A 87 8.65 -10.67 4.88
N VAL A 88 9.77 -10.21 5.46
CA VAL A 88 10.83 -11.09 5.96
C VAL A 88 10.32 -11.98 7.09
N SER A 89 9.51 -11.47 8.03
CA SER A 89 8.98 -12.30 9.12
C SER A 89 8.06 -13.40 8.60
N LEU A 90 7.25 -13.11 7.58
CA LEU A 90 6.36 -14.08 6.95
C LEU A 90 7.11 -15.06 6.03
N SER A 91 8.16 -14.62 5.35
CA SER A 91 8.94 -15.47 4.44
C SER A 91 9.94 -16.37 5.17
N SER A 92 10.42 -15.95 6.34
CA SER A 92 11.41 -16.69 7.14
C SER A 92 10.77 -17.65 8.15
N GLY A 93 9.45 -17.59 8.33
CA GLY A 93 8.67 -18.49 9.20
C GLY A 93 8.32 -19.84 8.58
N LYS A 94 9.07 -20.29 7.57
CA LYS A 94 8.97 -21.64 6.98
C LYS A 94 10.19 -22.47 7.34
#